data_AF-A0AA37STW1-F1
#
_entry.id   AF-A0AA37STW1-F1
#
_cell.length_a   1.000
_cell.length_b   1.000
_cell.length_c   1.000
_cell.angle_alpha   90.00
_cell.angle_beta   90.00
_cell.angle_gamma   90.00
#
_symmetry.space_group_name_H-M   'P 1'
#
loop_
_entity.id
_entity.type
_entity.pdbx_description
1 polymer ?
#
loop_
_entity_poly.entity_id
_entity_poly.type
_entity_poly.pdbx_seq_one_letter_code
_entity_poly.pdbx_strand_id
1 'polypeptide(L)'
;MLKFFRKIRQNLLLEGKTGKYFKYAIGEIVLVVIGILIALQINNWNEARKTRNKELSYLTNIKSDLELTNSEIDQYISSRLQRANAANSVLEHYNGKPVTDWNEFNKHTIDVYTWQRFYQIDNTFQELMNSGNFEIISNDSIKNGLLTVNQLYKKLKYSEDHFRYDAEITLYEPSYRMTDIYSLSNNYFYQKSNGQNGNLGNLTESDFKEVLNDQTQKNGFAFAAMYFKGWNSQLLNIKEKNEKIIDSINKEVKK
;
A
#
# COMPACT_ATOMS: atom_id res chain seq x y z
N MET A 1 15.34 30.58 48.64
CA MET A 1 16.61 31.14 48.08
C MET A 1 16.56 32.64 47.83
N LEU A 2 15.50 33.20 47.22
CA LEU A 2 15.37 34.65 46.95
C LEU A 2 15.55 35.57 48.17
N LYS A 3 15.02 35.22 49.35
CA LYS A 3 15.14 36.06 50.55
C LYS A 3 16.58 36.20 51.07
N PHE A 4 17.41 35.18 50.89
CA PHE A 4 18.79 35.15 51.38
C PHE A 4 19.70 36.03 50.52
N PHE A 5 19.68 35.85 49.20
CA PHE A 5 20.43 36.68 48.25
C PHE A 5 19.95 38.14 48.25
N ARG A 6 18.64 38.37 48.44
CA ARG A 6 18.07 39.72 48.62
C ARG A 6 18.63 40.44 49.85
N LYS A 7 18.78 39.73 50.97
CA LYS A 7 19.29 40.30 52.23
C LYS A 7 20.78 40.65 52.11
N ILE A 8 21.57 39.82 51.43
CA ILE A 8 22.99 40.09 51.14
C ILE A 8 23.15 41.34 50.26
N ARG A 9 22.34 41.49 49.20
CA ARG A 9 22.38 42.67 48.34
C ARG A 9 21.99 43.96 49.08
N GLN A 10 20.95 43.91 49.91
CA GLN A 10 20.52 45.06 50.71
C GLN A 10 21.61 45.51 51.69
N ASN A 11 22.28 44.56 52.36
CA ASN A 11 23.41 44.88 53.24
C ASN A 11 24.61 45.47 52.48
N LEU A 12 24.93 44.96 51.28
CA LEU A 12 26.02 45.49 50.46
C LEU A 12 25.76 46.91 49.92
N LEU A 13 24.50 47.28 49.68
CA LEU A 13 24.10 48.65 49.33
C LEU A 13 24.20 49.60 50.53
N LEU A 14 23.76 49.15 51.71
CA LEU A 14 23.86 49.92 52.97
C LEU A 14 25.31 50.19 53.38
N GLU A 15 26.24 49.30 53.04
CA GLU A 15 27.67 49.45 53.31
C GLU A 15 28.43 50.24 52.23
N GLY A 16 27.76 50.80 51.20
CA GLY A 16 28.40 51.56 50.11
C GLY A 16 29.23 50.72 49.12
N LYS A 17 29.14 49.39 49.16
CA LYS A 17 29.96 48.45 48.36
C LYS A 17 29.33 48.13 47.00
N THR A 18 29.10 49.16 46.18
CA THR A 18 28.40 49.07 44.88
C THR A 18 28.99 48.03 43.91
N GLY A 19 30.33 47.93 43.80
CA GLY A 19 30.98 46.95 42.93
C GLY A 19 30.74 45.48 43.33
N LYS A 20 30.62 45.19 44.63
CA LYS A 20 30.25 43.84 45.11
C LYS A 20 28.77 43.58 44.86
N TYR A 21 27.91 44.57 45.08
CA TYR A 21 26.48 44.47 44.76
C TYR A 21 26.22 44.04 43.31
N PHE A 22 26.88 44.67 42.33
CA PHE A 22 26.71 44.30 40.91
C PHE A 22 27.18 42.88 40.61
N LYS A 23 28.31 42.43 41.16
CA LYS A 23 28.79 41.04 40.99
C LYS A 23 27.77 40.01 41.52
N TYR A 24 27.20 40.26 42.70
CA TYR A 24 26.19 39.38 43.28
C TYR A 24 24.85 39.43 42.53
N ALA A 25 24.42 40.60 42.05
CA ALA A 25 23.21 40.74 41.25
C ALA A 25 23.33 40.01 39.89
N ILE A 26 24.48 40.12 39.22
CA ILE A 26 24.76 39.38 37.99
C ILE A 26 24.79 37.87 38.27
N GLY A 27 25.44 37.44 39.36
CA GLY A 27 25.46 36.02 39.75
C GLY A 27 24.07 35.43 40.00
N GLU A 28 23.17 36.21 40.62
CA GLU A 28 21.76 35.81 40.83
C GLU A 28 21.00 35.66 39.50
N ILE A 29 21.16 36.62 38.58
CA ILE A 29 20.56 36.54 37.24
C ILE A 29 21.08 35.31 36.49
N VAL A 30 22.39 35.08 36.50
CA VAL A 30 23.01 33.91 35.83
C VAL A 30 22.47 32.60 36.41
N LEU A 31 22.35 32.49 37.74
CA LEU A 31 21.76 31.32 38.41
C LEU A 31 20.30 31.08 38.00
N VAL A 32 19.49 32.15 37.94
CA VAL A 32 18.09 32.05 37.50
C VAL A 32 18.01 31.61 36.03
N VAL A 33 18.84 32.19 35.16
CA VAL A 33 18.90 31.83 33.74
C VAL A 33 19.30 30.36 33.56
N ILE A 34 20.32 29.87 34.28
CA ILE A 34 20.72 28.46 34.26
C ILE A 34 19.54 27.56 34.70
N GLY A 35 18.81 27.95 35.76
CA GLY A 35 17.63 27.22 36.21
C GLY A 35 16.53 27.11 35.14
N ILE A 36 16.24 28.21 34.44
CA ILE A 36 15.27 28.25 33.34
C ILE A 36 15.73 27.38 32.17
N LEU A 37 17.00 27.47 31.78
CA LEU A 37 17.56 26.67 30.68
C LEU A 37 17.50 25.17 30.98
N ILE A 38 17.82 24.76 32.21
CA ILE A 38 17.70 23.35 32.63
C ILE A 38 16.24 22.90 32.57
N ALA A 39 15.30 23.71 33.08
CA ALA A 39 13.87 23.38 33.03
C ALA A 39 13.36 23.23 31.59
N LEU A 40 13.73 24.16 30.69
CA LEU A 40 13.42 24.07 29.27
C LEU A 40 14.04 22.83 28.62
N GLN A 41 15.29 22.50 28.96
CA GLN A 41 15.98 21.32 28.42
C GLN A 41 15.31 20.02 28.85
N ILE A 42 14.88 19.92 30.11
CA ILE A 42 14.11 18.76 30.61
C ILE A 42 12.78 18.63 29.86
N ASN A 43 12.07 19.75 29.64
CA ASN A 43 10.81 19.73 28.90
C ASN A 43 11.01 19.27 27.45
N ASN A 44 11.99 19.85 26.74
CA ASN A 44 12.32 19.50 25.36
C ASN A 44 12.74 18.02 25.23
N TRP A 45 13.48 17.48 26.21
CA TRP A 45 13.86 16.07 26.23
C TRP A 45 12.66 15.14 26.41
N ASN A 46 11.73 15.50 27.30
CA ASN A 46 10.48 14.75 27.49
C ASN A 46 9.60 14.78 26.24
N GLU A 47 9.47 15.93 25.58
CA GLU A 47 8.76 16.07 24.30
C GLU A 47 9.40 15.23 23.20
N ALA A 48 10.73 15.31 23.03
CA ALA A 48 11.47 14.51 22.06
C ALA A 48 11.27 13.01 22.30
N ARG A 49 11.29 12.55 23.56
CA ARG A 49 11.02 11.15 23.92
C ARG A 49 9.60 10.73 23.55
N LYS A 50 8.58 11.57 23.81
CA LYS A 50 7.18 11.27 23.44
C LYS A 50 7.02 11.19 21.93
N THR A 51 7.61 12.13 21.18
CA THR A 51 7.59 12.13 19.71
C THR A 51 8.27 10.88 19.16
N ARG A 52 9.43 10.50 19.70
CA ARG A 52 10.14 9.27 19.30
C ARG A 52 9.33 8.00 19.58
N ASN A 53 8.66 7.91 20.73
CA ASN A 53 7.79 6.75 21.02
C ASN A 53 6.62 6.66 20.02
N LYS A 54 6.04 7.80 19.65
CA LYS A 54 4.95 7.85 18.65
C LYS A 54 5.46 7.45 17.27
N GLU A 55 6.64 7.94 16.88
CA GLU A 55 7.32 7.52 15.65
C GLU A 55 7.53 6.00 15.62
N LEU A 56 8.11 5.41 16.66
CA LEU A 56 8.37 3.97 16.74
C LEU A 56 7.08 3.14 16.63
N SER A 57 5.98 3.62 17.22
CA SER A 57 4.67 3.00 17.06
C SER A 57 4.21 3.01 15.60
N TYR A 58 4.31 4.15 14.91
CA TYR A 58 3.97 4.25 13.49
C TYR A 58 4.87 3.38 12.61
N LEU A 59 6.18 3.38 12.85
CA LEU A 59 7.12 2.57 12.10
C LEU A 59 6.80 1.07 12.24
N THR A 60 6.40 0.62 13.44
CA THR A 60 5.99 -0.77 13.67
C THR A 60 4.72 -1.12 12.90
N ASN A 61 3.72 -0.23 12.91
CA ASN A 61 2.47 -0.44 12.19
C ASN A 61 2.67 -0.41 10.66
N ILE A 62 3.47 0.54 10.15
CA ILE A 62 3.86 0.61 8.73
C ILE A 62 4.53 -0.69 8.31
N LYS A 63 5.48 -1.21 9.10
CA LYS A 63 6.14 -2.48 8.80
C LYS A 63 5.11 -3.61 8.66
N SER A 64 4.17 -3.72 9.60
CA SER A 64 3.10 -4.72 9.54
C SER A 64 2.24 -4.57 8.28
N ASP A 65 1.84 -3.34 7.94
CA ASP A 65 1.06 -3.05 6.73
C ASP A 65 1.82 -3.47 5.45
N LEU A 66 3.13 -3.20 5.39
CA LEU A 66 3.98 -3.57 4.25
C LEU A 66 4.19 -5.09 4.15
N GLU A 67 4.37 -5.79 5.27
CA GLU A 67 4.53 -7.25 5.30
C GLU A 67 3.24 -7.96 4.84
N LEU A 68 2.08 -7.51 5.33
CA LEU A 68 0.77 -8.00 4.87
C LEU A 68 0.57 -7.71 3.39
N THR A 69 0.89 -6.48 2.95
CA THR A 69 0.80 -6.10 1.54
C THR A 69 1.69 -6.98 0.65
N ASN A 70 2.90 -7.31 1.09
CA ASN A 70 3.79 -8.21 0.34
C ASN A 70 3.19 -9.62 0.17
N SER A 71 2.52 -10.14 1.20
CA SER A 71 1.79 -11.41 1.11
C SER A 71 0.63 -11.33 0.12
N GLU A 72 -0.15 -10.25 0.15
CA GLU A 72 -1.22 -10.00 -0.82
C GLU A 72 -0.68 -9.90 -2.26
N ILE A 73 0.46 -9.23 -2.46
CA ILE A 73 1.13 -9.15 -3.75
C ILE A 73 1.44 -10.56 -4.30
N ASP A 74 1.98 -11.45 -3.47
CA ASP A 74 2.36 -12.80 -3.90
C ASP A 74 1.13 -13.62 -4.34
N GLN A 75 0.07 -13.59 -3.55
CA GLN A 75 -1.19 -14.27 -3.88
C GLN A 75 -1.79 -13.69 -5.16
N TYR A 76 -1.76 -12.37 -5.30
CA TYR A 76 -2.32 -11.67 -6.43
C TYR A 76 -1.55 -11.97 -7.72
N ILE A 77 -0.22 -11.97 -7.69
CA ILE A 77 0.62 -12.35 -8.85
C ILE A 77 0.29 -13.77 -9.29
N SER A 78 0.18 -14.71 -8.34
CA SER A 78 -0.18 -16.11 -8.63
C SER A 78 -1.54 -16.19 -9.35
N SER A 79 -2.56 -15.49 -8.83
CA SER A 79 -3.87 -15.42 -9.48
C SER A 79 -3.81 -14.78 -10.88
N ARG A 80 -3.10 -13.66 -11.04
CA ARG A 80 -2.91 -13.02 -12.38
C ARG A 80 -2.26 -13.97 -13.37
N LEU A 81 -1.24 -14.74 -12.95
CA LEU A 81 -0.55 -15.70 -13.82
C LEU A 81 -1.50 -16.82 -14.29
N GLN A 82 -2.34 -17.35 -13.39
CA GLN A 82 -3.36 -18.34 -13.76
C GLN A 82 -4.33 -17.77 -14.81
N ARG A 83 -4.79 -16.52 -14.63
CA ARG A 83 -5.69 -15.86 -15.59
C ARG A 83 -5.00 -15.55 -16.92
N ALA A 84 -3.72 -15.17 -16.90
CA ALA A 84 -2.94 -14.97 -18.13
C ALA A 84 -2.81 -16.29 -18.91
N ASN A 85 -2.58 -17.40 -18.22
CA ASN A 85 -2.56 -18.73 -18.84
C ASN A 85 -3.94 -19.11 -19.39
N ALA A 86 -5.02 -18.86 -18.65
CA ALA A 86 -6.39 -19.07 -19.13
C ALA A 86 -6.69 -18.26 -20.40
N ALA A 87 -6.29 -16.98 -20.45
CA ALA A 87 -6.42 -16.14 -21.63
C ALA A 87 -5.64 -16.72 -22.83
N ASN A 88 -4.41 -17.20 -22.62
CA ASN A 88 -3.64 -17.87 -23.66
C ASN A 88 -4.32 -19.14 -24.16
N SER A 89 -4.85 -19.98 -23.26
CA SER A 89 -5.60 -21.19 -23.63
C SER A 89 -6.80 -20.85 -24.51
N VAL A 90 -7.56 -19.81 -24.16
CA VAL A 90 -8.70 -19.34 -24.98
C VAL A 90 -8.21 -18.86 -26.35
N LEU A 91 -7.11 -18.11 -26.41
CA LEU A 91 -6.55 -17.60 -27.67
C LEU A 91 -6.06 -18.70 -28.61
N GLU A 92 -5.59 -19.85 -28.10
CA GLU A 92 -5.25 -20.99 -28.95
C GLU A 92 -6.46 -21.46 -29.77
N HIS A 93 -7.66 -21.44 -29.18
CA HIS A 93 -8.89 -21.82 -29.87
C HIS A 93 -9.30 -20.80 -30.94
N TYR A 94 -9.14 -19.51 -30.67
CA TYR A 94 -9.26 -18.45 -31.70
C TYR A 94 -8.23 -18.56 -32.83
N ASN A 95 -7.18 -19.36 -32.66
CA ASN A 95 -6.13 -19.59 -33.65
C ASN A 95 -6.23 -20.99 -34.29
N GLY A 96 -7.40 -21.63 -34.19
CA GLY A 96 -7.72 -22.86 -34.91
C GLY A 96 -7.48 -24.15 -34.14
N LYS A 97 -7.07 -24.09 -32.86
CA LYS A 97 -7.03 -25.28 -32.00
C LYS A 97 -8.46 -25.72 -31.68
N PRO A 98 -8.88 -26.98 -31.97
CA PRO A 98 -10.22 -27.45 -31.62
C PRO A 98 -10.47 -27.42 -30.11
N VAL A 99 -11.70 -27.10 -29.70
CA VAL A 99 -12.14 -27.24 -28.31
C VAL A 99 -12.59 -28.68 -28.09
N THR A 100 -11.97 -29.37 -27.13
CA THR A 100 -12.29 -30.76 -26.78
C THR A 100 -13.17 -30.87 -25.53
N ASP A 101 -13.14 -29.87 -24.66
CA ASP A 101 -13.96 -29.77 -23.46
C ASP A 101 -14.50 -28.33 -23.33
N TRP A 102 -15.81 -28.18 -23.55
CA TRP A 102 -16.49 -26.89 -23.48
C TRP A 102 -16.66 -26.37 -22.05
N ASN A 103 -16.66 -27.24 -21.05
CA ASN A 103 -16.68 -26.83 -19.64
C ASN A 103 -15.33 -26.25 -19.24
N GLU A 104 -14.22 -26.89 -19.66
CA GLU A 104 -12.88 -26.36 -19.45
C GLU A 104 -12.67 -25.03 -20.20
N PHE A 105 -13.15 -24.95 -21.46
CA PHE A 105 -13.12 -23.71 -22.23
C PHE A 105 -13.88 -22.57 -21.52
N ASN A 106 -15.09 -22.86 -21.02
CA ASN A 106 -15.86 -21.91 -20.23
C ASN A 106 -15.10 -21.47 -18.97
N LYS A 107 -14.49 -22.42 -18.25
CA LYS A 107 -13.72 -22.12 -17.05
C LYS A 107 -12.60 -21.12 -17.34
N HIS A 108 -11.82 -21.34 -18.40
CA HIS A 108 -10.78 -20.40 -18.81
C HIS A 108 -11.34 -19.04 -19.23
N THR A 109 -12.48 -19.03 -19.93
CA THR A 109 -13.16 -17.80 -20.34
C THR A 109 -13.61 -16.96 -19.13
N ILE A 110 -14.33 -17.57 -18.19
CA ILE A 110 -14.81 -16.90 -16.97
C ILE A 110 -13.66 -16.53 -16.01
N ASP A 111 -12.58 -17.32 -15.95
CA ASP A 111 -11.35 -16.97 -15.23
C ASP A 111 -10.74 -15.66 -15.77
N VAL A 112 -10.91 -15.31 -17.05
CA VAL A 112 -10.46 -14.00 -17.56
C VAL A 112 -11.45 -12.90 -17.20
N TYR A 113 -12.76 -13.14 -17.34
CA TYR A 113 -13.79 -12.14 -17.06
C TYR A 113 -13.83 -11.69 -15.60
N THR A 114 -13.54 -12.61 -14.67
CA THR A 114 -13.62 -12.37 -13.22
C THR A 114 -12.36 -11.72 -12.63
N TRP A 115 -11.57 -11.03 -13.44
CA TRP A 115 -10.41 -10.26 -12.98
C TRP A 115 -10.82 -9.25 -11.90
N GLN A 116 -9.89 -8.94 -10.99
CA GLN A 116 -10.10 -7.99 -9.90
C GLN A 116 -9.00 -6.93 -9.92
N ARG A 117 -9.12 -5.90 -9.09
CA ARG A 117 -8.08 -4.88 -8.86
C ARG A 117 -7.24 -5.26 -7.66
N PHE A 118 -5.98 -4.81 -7.64
CA PHE A 118 -5.16 -4.95 -6.45
C PHE A 118 -5.48 -3.84 -5.45
N TYR A 119 -5.62 -4.20 -4.17
CA TYR A 119 -5.83 -3.25 -3.09
C TYR A 119 -4.66 -3.34 -2.11
N GLN A 120 -3.95 -2.23 -1.97
CA GLN A 120 -2.86 -2.11 -1.00
C GLN A 120 -3.40 -2.01 0.43
N ILE A 121 -2.63 -2.48 1.41
CA ILE A 121 -2.88 -2.20 2.82
C ILE A 121 -2.01 -1.00 3.19
N ASP A 122 -2.63 0.18 3.35
CA ASP A 122 -1.93 1.44 3.60
C ASP A 122 -2.56 2.27 4.73
N ASN A 123 -3.32 1.63 5.62
CA ASN A 123 -4.07 2.29 6.70
C ASN A 123 -3.20 3.24 7.53
N THR A 124 -2.01 2.78 7.94
CA THR A 124 -1.09 3.60 8.76
C THR A 124 -0.53 4.78 7.97
N PHE A 125 -0.22 4.56 6.68
CA PHE A 125 0.24 5.64 5.80
C PHE A 125 -0.85 6.69 5.60
N GLN A 126 -2.10 6.27 5.36
CA GLN A 126 -3.24 7.18 5.24
C GLN A 126 -3.49 7.95 6.54
N GLU A 127 -3.41 7.29 7.70
CA GLU A 127 -3.51 7.97 8.99
C GLU A 127 -2.45 9.06 9.15
N LEU A 128 -1.19 8.76 8.85
CA LEU A 128 -0.09 9.73 8.92
C LEU A 128 -0.30 10.93 8.01
N MET A 129 -0.76 10.71 6.79
CA MET A 129 -1.04 11.76 5.82
C MET A 129 -2.22 12.63 6.25
N ASN A 130 -3.33 12.02 6.69
CA ASN A 130 -4.57 12.72 7.02
C ASN A 130 -4.49 13.46 8.36
N SER A 131 -3.69 12.96 9.31
CA SER A 131 -3.51 13.58 10.63
C SER A 131 -2.40 14.64 10.66
N GLY A 132 -1.68 14.87 9.56
CA GLY A 132 -0.51 15.75 9.52
C GLY A 132 0.70 15.22 10.30
N ASN A 133 0.67 13.96 10.76
CA ASN A 133 1.72 13.33 11.54
C ASN A 133 2.86 12.77 10.69
N PHE A 134 2.80 12.88 9.35
CA PHE A 134 3.83 12.34 8.46
C PHE A 134 5.25 12.89 8.78
N GLU A 135 5.35 14.12 9.28
CA GLU A 135 6.62 14.73 9.68
C GLU A 135 7.26 14.11 10.92
N ILE A 136 6.52 13.32 11.71
CA ILE A 136 7.05 12.60 12.88
C ILE A 136 8.07 11.53 12.45
N ILE A 137 7.99 11.03 11.22
CA ILE A 137 8.98 10.10 10.68
C ILE A 137 10.28 10.88 10.44
N SER A 138 11.26 10.66 11.30
CA SER A 138 12.54 11.38 11.31
C SER A 138 13.51 10.86 10.25
N ASN A 139 13.39 9.59 9.86
CA ASN A 139 14.26 8.97 8.86
C ASN A 139 13.78 9.29 7.44
N ASP A 140 14.50 10.16 6.75
CA ASP A 140 14.18 10.58 5.37
C ASP A 140 14.15 9.44 4.36
N SER A 141 14.95 8.38 4.55
CA SER A 141 14.92 7.22 3.64
C SER A 141 13.60 6.47 3.76
N ILE A 142 13.07 6.30 4.97
CA ILE A 142 11.76 5.69 5.20
C ILE A 142 10.67 6.60 4.62
N LYS A 143 10.71 7.89 4.96
CA LYS A 143 9.76 8.91 4.49
C LYS A 143 9.65 8.92 2.95
N ASN A 144 10.77 9.07 2.27
CA ASN A 144 10.82 9.10 0.80
C ASN A 144 10.46 7.74 0.17
N GLY A 145 10.83 6.64 0.82
CA GLY A 145 10.44 5.29 0.40
C GLY A 145 8.92 5.12 0.37
N LEU A 146 8.22 5.53 1.44
CA LEU A 146 6.77 5.46 1.53
C LEU A 146 6.08 6.32 0.46
N LEU A 147 6.56 7.54 0.23
CA LEU A 147 6.05 8.41 -0.84
C LEU A 147 6.25 7.77 -2.22
N THR A 148 7.41 7.16 -2.46
CA THR A 148 7.72 6.48 -3.72
C THR A 148 6.79 5.30 -3.94
N VAL A 149 6.62 4.43 -2.93
CA VAL A 149 5.71 3.27 -3.00
C VAL A 149 4.28 3.72 -3.28
N ASN A 150 3.78 4.75 -2.59
CA ASN A 150 2.46 5.32 -2.84
C ASN A 150 2.31 5.84 -4.28
N GLN A 151 3.34 6.49 -4.85
CA GLN A 151 3.32 6.90 -6.26
C GLN A 151 3.29 5.71 -7.22
N LEU A 152 4.03 4.64 -6.93
CA LEU A 152 4.01 3.41 -7.75
C LEU A 152 2.63 2.76 -7.76
N TYR A 153 1.96 2.70 -6.61
CA TYR A 153 0.60 2.17 -6.54
C TYR A 153 -0.43 3.03 -7.29
N LYS A 154 -0.29 4.36 -7.27
CA LYS A 154 -1.12 5.25 -8.12
C LYS A 154 -0.93 4.95 -9.60
N LYS A 155 0.31 4.68 -10.06
CA LYS A 155 0.60 4.29 -11.44
C LYS A 155 0.03 2.92 -11.80
N LEU A 156 0.12 1.96 -10.87
CA LEU A 156 -0.50 0.65 -11.03
C LEU A 156 -2.01 0.81 -11.22
N LYS A 157 -2.68 1.53 -10.32
CA LYS A 157 -4.14 1.78 -10.39
C LYS A 157 -4.55 2.37 -11.74
N TYR A 158 -3.82 3.37 -12.22
CA TYR A 158 -4.07 3.96 -13.54
C TYR A 158 -3.97 2.93 -14.68
N SER A 159 -2.99 2.02 -14.60
CA SER A 159 -2.85 0.93 -15.57
C SER A 159 -4.03 -0.04 -15.49
N GLU A 160 -4.44 -0.42 -14.26
CA GLU A 160 -5.60 -1.30 -14.04
C GLU A 160 -6.92 -0.64 -14.50
N ASP A 161 -7.05 0.68 -14.38
CA ASP A 161 -8.18 1.46 -14.90
C ASP A 161 -8.22 1.44 -16.44
N HIS A 162 -7.07 1.59 -17.10
CA HIS A 162 -6.99 1.50 -18.57
C HIS A 162 -7.44 0.14 -19.09
N PHE A 163 -6.93 -0.95 -18.52
CA PHE A 163 -7.39 -2.28 -18.90
C PHE A 163 -8.84 -2.52 -18.55
N ARG A 164 -9.35 -1.97 -17.44
CA ARG A 164 -10.77 -2.11 -17.11
C ARG A 164 -11.63 -1.50 -18.21
N TYR A 165 -11.26 -0.34 -18.72
CA TYR A 165 -11.92 0.28 -19.87
C TYR A 165 -11.83 -0.61 -21.13
N ASP A 166 -10.63 -1.10 -21.45
CA ASP A 166 -10.45 -2.02 -22.58
C ASP A 166 -11.33 -3.28 -22.42
N ALA A 167 -11.36 -3.88 -21.23
CA ALA A 167 -12.13 -5.08 -20.90
C ALA A 167 -13.64 -4.85 -20.96
N GLU A 168 -14.12 -3.67 -20.56
CA GLU A 168 -15.53 -3.31 -20.69
C GLU A 168 -15.99 -3.36 -22.14
N ILE A 169 -15.16 -2.86 -23.06
CA ILE A 169 -15.46 -2.83 -24.50
C ILE A 169 -15.21 -4.19 -25.16
N THR A 170 -14.12 -4.86 -24.80
CA THR A 170 -13.63 -6.02 -25.56
C THR A 170 -14.07 -7.37 -25.00
N LEU A 171 -14.35 -7.45 -23.69
CA LEU A 171 -14.73 -8.69 -23.01
C LEU A 171 -16.17 -8.65 -22.50
N TYR A 172 -16.54 -7.62 -21.75
CA TYR A 172 -17.83 -7.59 -21.06
C TYR A 172 -18.99 -7.26 -21.98
N GLU A 173 -18.90 -6.16 -22.74
CA GLU A 173 -19.96 -5.71 -23.63
C GLU A 173 -20.36 -6.77 -24.68
N PRO A 174 -19.43 -7.48 -25.35
CA PRO A 174 -19.82 -8.54 -26.26
C PRO A 174 -20.35 -9.78 -25.52
N SER A 175 -19.81 -10.11 -24.33
CA SER A 175 -20.29 -11.28 -23.56
C SER A 175 -21.77 -11.17 -23.17
N TYR A 176 -22.25 -9.96 -22.87
CA TYR A 176 -23.66 -9.72 -22.54
C TYR A 176 -24.62 -10.02 -23.70
N ARG A 177 -24.13 -9.94 -24.95
CA ARG A 177 -24.92 -10.23 -26.14
C ARG A 177 -24.78 -11.67 -26.62
N MET A 178 -23.56 -12.20 -26.56
CA MET A 178 -23.18 -13.45 -27.24
C MET A 178 -23.31 -14.69 -26.36
N THR A 179 -23.47 -14.53 -25.03
CA THR A 179 -23.42 -15.66 -24.10
C THR A 179 -24.56 -15.67 -23.09
N ASP A 180 -24.99 -16.86 -22.68
CA ASP A 180 -25.86 -17.04 -21.52
C ASP A 180 -25.03 -17.05 -20.24
N ILE A 181 -24.84 -15.86 -19.66
CA ILE A 181 -24.07 -15.68 -18.42
C ILE A 181 -24.61 -16.52 -17.26
N TYR A 182 -25.92 -16.77 -17.19
CA TYR A 182 -26.48 -17.60 -16.12
C TYR A 182 -25.98 -19.04 -16.23
N SER A 183 -26.07 -19.63 -17.42
CA SER A 183 -25.58 -20.99 -17.66
C SER A 183 -24.05 -21.08 -17.49
N LEU A 184 -23.30 -20.13 -18.06
CA LEU A 184 -21.85 -20.11 -17.96
C LEU A 184 -21.35 -19.95 -16.51
N SER A 185 -21.98 -19.08 -15.73
CA SER A 185 -21.59 -18.86 -14.33
C SER A 185 -21.93 -20.06 -13.43
N ASN A 186 -23.07 -20.72 -13.63
CA ASN A 186 -23.41 -21.95 -12.90
C ASN A 186 -22.40 -23.07 -13.17
N ASN A 187 -22.01 -23.27 -14.43
CA ASN A 187 -20.96 -24.23 -14.81
C ASN A 187 -19.62 -23.88 -14.15
N TYR A 188 -19.22 -22.61 -14.21
CA TYR A 188 -17.97 -22.16 -13.61
C TYR A 188 -17.94 -22.38 -12.10
N PHE A 189 -19.00 -22.00 -11.38
CA PHE A 189 -19.06 -22.21 -9.92
C PHE A 189 -19.11 -23.69 -9.55
N TYR A 190 -19.73 -24.53 -10.37
CA TYR A 190 -19.72 -25.98 -10.16
C TYR A 190 -18.30 -26.53 -10.22
N GLN A 191 -17.53 -26.12 -11.22
CA GLN A 191 -16.13 -26.52 -11.35
C GLN A 191 -15.25 -25.96 -10.23
N LYS A 192 -15.37 -24.67 -9.87
CA LYS A 192 -14.55 -24.05 -8.81
C LYS A 192 -14.86 -24.58 -7.41
N SER A 193 -16.10 -24.98 -7.16
CA SER A 193 -16.55 -25.48 -5.85
C SER A 193 -16.48 -26.99 -5.72
N ASN A 194 -15.92 -27.70 -6.71
CA ASN A 194 -15.91 -29.17 -6.76
C ASN A 194 -17.31 -29.77 -6.61
N GLY A 195 -18.29 -29.17 -7.30
CA GLY A 195 -19.67 -29.65 -7.38
C GLY A 195 -20.63 -29.17 -6.29
N GLN A 196 -20.19 -28.29 -5.38
CA GLN A 196 -21.02 -27.81 -4.27
C GLN A 196 -22.00 -26.69 -4.65
N ASN A 197 -21.68 -25.88 -5.67
CA ASN A 197 -22.47 -24.72 -6.08
C ASN A 197 -22.67 -24.70 -7.60
N GLY A 198 -23.90 -24.51 -8.08
CA GLY A 198 -24.20 -24.49 -9.52
C GLY A 198 -24.43 -25.88 -10.09
N ASN A 199 -24.25 -26.04 -11.40
CA ASN A 199 -24.39 -27.32 -12.11
C ASN A 199 -23.37 -27.39 -13.26
N LEU A 200 -22.89 -28.59 -13.62
CA LEU A 200 -21.95 -28.73 -14.73
C LEU A 200 -22.59 -28.33 -16.07
N GLY A 201 -23.90 -28.50 -16.24
CA GLY A 201 -24.57 -28.21 -17.50
C GLY A 201 -24.04 -29.05 -18.67
N ASN A 202 -24.48 -28.73 -19.89
CA ASN A 202 -24.05 -29.35 -21.14
C ASN A 202 -23.60 -28.24 -22.11
N LEU A 203 -22.46 -27.62 -21.82
CA LEU A 203 -21.90 -26.62 -22.72
C LEU A 203 -21.38 -27.27 -24.01
N THR A 204 -21.57 -26.58 -25.12
CA THR A 204 -21.31 -27.06 -26.48
C THR A 204 -20.75 -25.93 -27.34
N GLU A 205 -20.39 -26.25 -28.59
CA GLU A 205 -19.92 -25.27 -29.56
C GLU A 205 -20.92 -24.13 -29.79
N SER A 206 -22.23 -24.41 -29.79
CA SER A 206 -23.23 -23.38 -30.03
C SER A 206 -23.23 -22.27 -28.97
N ASP A 207 -22.86 -22.60 -27.73
CA ASP A 207 -22.81 -21.63 -26.63
C ASP A 207 -21.67 -20.60 -26.78
N PHE A 208 -20.65 -20.93 -27.59
CA PHE A 208 -19.46 -20.11 -27.80
C PHE A 208 -19.20 -19.75 -29.26
N LYS A 209 -20.06 -20.18 -30.19
CA LYS A 209 -19.85 -19.98 -31.62
C LYS A 209 -19.72 -18.51 -31.99
N GLU A 210 -20.55 -17.64 -31.42
CA GLU A 210 -20.46 -16.20 -31.66
C GLU A 210 -19.19 -15.61 -31.06
N VAL A 211 -18.84 -16.01 -29.82
CA VAL A 211 -17.62 -15.59 -29.13
C VAL A 211 -16.39 -15.93 -29.96
N LEU A 212 -16.22 -17.20 -30.36
CA LEU A 212 -15.05 -17.69 -31.09
C LEU A 212 -14.87 -17.06 -32.48
N ASN A 213 -15.92 -16.47 -33.06
CA ASN A 213 -15.88 -15.79 -34.35
C ASN A 213 -15.77 -14.27 -34.22
N ASP A 214 -15.78 -13.71 -33.01
CA ASP A 214 -15.73 -12.28 -32.78
C ASP A 214 -14.29 -11.77 -32.55
N GLN A 215 -13.83 -10.89 -33.44
CA GLN A 215 -12.47 -10.33 -33.37
C GLN A 215 -12.28 -9.41 -32.16
N THR A 216 -13.34 -8.76 -31.69
CA THR A 216 -13.29 -7.87 -30.52
C THR A 216 -13.03 -8.66 -29.24
N GLN A 217 -13.74 -9.77 -29.04
CA GLN A 217 -13.50 -10.73 -27.96
C GLN A 217 -12.10 -11.33 -28.04
N LYS A 218 -11.65 -11.77 -29.23
CA LYS A 218 -10.27 -12.25 -29.43
C LYS A 218 -9.25 -11.22 -28.95
N ASN A 219 -9.42 -9.95 -29.31
CA ASN A 219 -8.54 -8.86 -28.89
C ASN A 219 -8.62 -8.62 -27.37
N GLY A 220 -9.79 -8.77 -26.76
CA GLY A 220 -9.94 -8.69 -25.31
C GLY A 220 -9.11 -9.73 -24.56
N PHE A 221 -9.15 -11.00 -25.01
CA PHE A 221 -8.31 -12.05 -24.41
C PHE A 221 -6.82 -11.79 -24.65
N ALA A 222 -6.45 -11.26 -25.82
CA ALA A 222 -5.07 -10.88 -26.14
C ALA A 222 -4.56 -9.75 -25.22
N PHE A 223 -5.39 -8.72 -24.99
CA PHE A 223 -5.08 -7.66 -24.03
C PHE A 223 -4.93 -8.23 -22.62
N ALA A 224 -5.86 -9.06 -22.16
CA ALA A 224 -5.76 -9.69 -20.83
C ALA A 224 -4.44 -10.45 -20.65
N ALA A 225 -4.05 -11.30 -21.62
CA ALA A 225 -2.78 -12.02 -21.58
C ALA A 225 -1.56 -11.08 -21.54
N MET A 226 -1.59 -9.99 -22.31
CA MET A 226 -0.51 -9.00 -22.37
C MET A 226 -0.38 -8.20 -21.06
N TYR A 227 -1.47 -7.60 -20.59
CA TYR A 227 -1.48 -6.73 -19.40
C TYR A 227 -1.18 -7.50 -18.12
N PHE A 228 -1.76 -8.68 -17.93
CA PHE A 228 -1.56 -9.46 -16.70
C PHE A 228 -0.09 -9.85 -16.51
N LYS A 229 0.63 -10.15 -17.61
CA LYS A 229 2.07 -10.41 -17.55
C LYS A 229 2.87 -9.13 -17.27
N GLY A 230 2.53 -8.01 -17.90
CA GLY A 230 3.23 -6.73 -17.76
C GLY A 230 3.10 -6.09 -16.37
N TRP A 231 1.97 -6.26 -15.68
CA TRP A 231 1.80 -5.66 -14.34
C TRP A 231 2.47 -6.43 -13.22
N ASN A 232 2.74 -7.73 -13.41
CA ASN A 232 3.45 -8.51 -12.41
C ASN A 232 4.84 -7.93 -12.12
N SER A 233 5.53 -7.37 -13.12
CA SER A 233 6.81 -6.70 -12.89
C SER A 233 6.68 -5.40 -12.08
N GLN A 234 5.56 -4.68 -12.22
CA GLN A 234 5.30 -3.47 -11.42
C GLN A 234 5.10 -3.83 -9.95
N LEU A 235 4.29 -4.86 -9.67
CA LEU A 235 4.08 -5.37 -8.31
C LEU A 235 5.37 -5.91 -7.68
N LEU A 236 6.19 -6.64 -8.42
CA LEU A 236 7.48 -7.13 -7.92
C LEU A 236 8.44 -5.97 -7.56
N ASN A 237 8.50 -4.92 -8.38
CA ASN A 237 9.27 -3.71 -8.05
C ASN A 237 8.74 -3.05 -6.78
N ILE A 238 7.42 -2.94 -6.62
CA ILE A 238 6.82 -2.41 -5.39
C ILE A 238 7.21 -3.25 -4.17
N LYS A 239 7.11 -4.58 -4.27
CA LYS A 239 7.53 -5.51 -3.22
C LYS A 239 9.00 -5.31 -2.81
N GLU A 240 9.90 -5.17 -3.77
CA GLU A 240 11.32 -4.88 -3.52
C GLU A 240 11.51 -3.56 -2.77
N LYS A 241 10.72 -2.52 -3.08
CA LYS A 241 10.75 -1.24 -2.35
C LYS A 241 10.21 -1.40 -0.93
N ASN A 242 9.14 -2.16 -0.74
CA ASN A 242 8.59 -2.45 0.58
C ASN A 242 9.63 -3.13 1.47
N GLU A 243 10.35 -4.14 0.95
CA GLU A 243 11.41 -4.84 1.67
C GLU A 243 12.53 -3.90 2.11
N LYS A 244 12.97 -2.98 1.23
CA LYS A 244 13.97 -1.95 1.57
C LYS A 244 13.50 -1.00 2.68
N ILE A 245 12.21 -0.64 2.69
CA ILE A 245 11.62 0.18 3.74
C ILE A 245 11.56 -0.60 5.05
N ILE A 246 11.12 -1.85 5.03
CA ILE A 246 11.09 -2.74 6.20
C ILE A 246 12.48 -2.88 6.83
N ASP A 247 13.52 -3.08 6.01
CA ASP A 247 14.91 -3.13 6.49
C ASP A 247 15.35 -1.82 7.14
N SER A 248 14.95 -0.70 6.57
CA SER A 248 15.24 0.63 7.12
C SER A 248 14.53 0.85 8.46
N ILE A 249 13.27 0.41 8.57
CA ILE A 249 12.49 0.42 9.82
C ILE A 249 13.17 -0.45 10.87
N ASN A 250 13.57 -1.68 10.53
CA ASN A 250 14.22 -2.61 11.46
C ASN A 250 15.53 -2.04 12.02
N LYS A 251 16.26 -1.25 11.24
CA LYS A 251 17.47 -0.53 11.71
C LYS A 251 17.11 0.67 12.58
N GLU A 252 16.08 1.42 12.20
CA GLU A 252 15.65 2.62 12.90
C GLU A 252 15.09 2.30 14.28
N VAL A 253 14.32 1.22 14.44
CA VAL A 253 13.73 0.80 15.72
C VAL A 253 14.78 0.35 16.74
N LYS A 254 15.99 -0.03 16.28
CA LYS A 254 17.10 -0.44 17.17
C LYS A 254 17.94 0.71 17.71
N LYS A 255 17.72 1.95 17.22
CA LYS A 255 18.39 3.16 17.70
C LYS A 255 17.62 3.77 18.87
#